data_AF-A0A2V5SIL7-F1
#
_entry.id   AF-A0A2V5SIL7-F1
#
_cell.length_a   1.000
_cell.length_b   1.000
_cell.length_c   1.000
_cell.angle_alpha   90.00
_cell.angle_beta   90.00
_cell.angle_gamma   90.00
#
_symmetry.space_group_name_H-M   'P 1'
#
loop_
_entity.id
_entity.type
_entity.pdbx_description
1 polymer ?
#
loop_
_entity_poly.entity_id
_entity_poly.type
_entity_poly.pdbx_seq_one_letter_code
_entity_poly.pdbx_strand_id
1 'polypeptide(L)'
;ETIDAIEVAYGDYQFNTVAQRIYDFVWSDYCDWFVEAAKTDIFGDDQLRKKAALATMDHVTSAVLRLLHPFMPHITEELWTLMGFAKNKNVFLDFVPLPARIDLGDEERAKTAQSRVRGIYALVEAGRNLRAEAGRRRRGFRMRVLLLAGC
;
A
#
# COMPACT_ATOMS: atom_id res chain seq x y z
N GLU A 1 -1.16 -9.93 6.88
CA GLU A 1 -0.70 -10.74 5.72
C GLU A 1 0.79 -10.52 5.46
N THR A 2 1.23 -9.37 4.92
CA THR A 2 2.65 -9.15 4.57
C THR A 2 3.60 -9.25 5.77
N ILE A 3 3.25 -8.67 6.93
CA ILE A 3 4.06 -8.75 8.15
C ILE A 3 4.19 -10.20 8.61
N ASP A 4 3.08 -10.93 8.73
CA ASP A 4 3.08 -12.33 9.18
C ASP A 4 3.96 -13.21 8.25
N ALA A 5 3.92 -12.97 6.93
CA ALA A 5 4.75 -13.69 5.95
C ALA A 5 6.24 -13.32 6.02
N ILE A 6 6.57 -12.06 6.37
CA ILE A 6 7.94 -11.60 6.58
C ILE A 6 8.52 -12.17 7.89
N GLU A 7 7.73 -12.21 8.97
CA GLU A 7 8.14 -12.79 10.25
C GLU A 7 8.51 -14.28 10.11
N VAL A 8 7.70 -15.07 9.39
CA VAL A 8 8.03 -16.47 9.06
C VAL A 8 9.32 -16.55 8.24
N ALA A 9 9.45 -15.76 7.18
CA ALA A 9 10.64 -15.79 6.32
C ALA A 9 11.93 -15.36 7.06
N TYR A 10 11.84 -14.44 8.03
CA TYR A 10 12.96 -14.11 8.92
C TYR A 10 13.30 -15.26 9.87
N GLY A 11 12.30 -15.94 10.44
CA GLY A 11 12.50 -17.13 11.29
C GLY A 11 13.22 -18.27 10.57
N ASP A 12 12.94 -18.44 9.27
CA ASP A 12 13.58 -19.42 8.40
C ASP A 12 14.91 -18.92 7.75
N TYR A 13 15.41 -17.74 8.15
CA TYR A 13 16.60 -17.07 7.57
C TYR A 13 16.54 -16.80 6.05
N GLN A 14 15.34 -16.73 5.47
CA GLN A 14 15.12 -16.51 4.03
C GLN A 14 15.11 -15.02 3.67
N PHE A 15 16.25 -14.34 3.84
CA PHE A 15 16.37 -12.89 3.58
C PHE A 15 15.99 -12.47 2.16
N ASN A 16 16.20 -13.34 1.16
CA ASN A 16 15.74 -13.13 -0.21
C ASN A 16 14.21 -13.13 -0.31
N THR A 17 13.53 -14.04 0.39
CA THR A 17 12.06 -14.10 0.46
C THR A 17 11.54 -12.85 1.16
N VAL A 18 12.16 -12.40 2.26
CA VAL A 18 11.80 -11.14 2.94
C VAL A 18 11.89 -9.96 1.98
N ALA A 19 13.02 -9.78 1.30
CA ALA A 19 13.22 -8.68 0.36
C ALA A 19 12.18 -8.68 -0.78
N GLN A 20 11.88 -9.87 -1.34
CA GLN A 20 10.85 -10.02 -2.36
C GLN A 20 9.45 -9.66 -1.83
N ARG A 21 9.08 -10.12 -0.63
CA ARG A 21 7.77 -9.79 -0.02
C ARG A 21 7.59 -8.30 0.25
N ILE A 22 8.65 -7.61 0.67
CA ILE A 22 8.63 -6.15 0.83
C ILE A 22 8.47 -5.48 -0.54
N TYR A 23 9.24 -5.90 -1.54
CA TYR A 23 9.17 -5.36 -2.90
C TYR A 23 7.78 -5.52 -3.52
N ASP A 24 7.22 -6.74 -3.49
CA ASP A 24 5.91 -7.05 -4.04
C ASP A 24 4.81 -6.16 -3.43
N PHE A 25 4.83 -6.01 -2.10
CA PHE A 25 3.87 -5.17 -1.37
C PHE A 25 4.03 -3.68 -1.70
N VAL A 26 5.26 -3.16 -1.68
CA VAL A 26 5.53 -1.74 -1.96
C VAL A 26 5.12 -1.39 -3.39
N TRP A 27 5.47 -2.22 -4.36
CA TRP A 27 5.19 -1.93 -5.76
C TRP A 27 3.74 -2.20 -6.14
N SER A 28 3.29 -3.45 -5.95
CA SER A 28 2.01 -3.92 -6.51
C SER A 28 0.82 -3.53 -5.66
N ASP A 29 0.89 -3.64 -4.33
CA ASP A 29 -0.25 -3.32 -3.45
C ASP A 29 -0.30 -1.82 -3.10
N TYR A 30 0.86 -1.27 -2.72
CA TYR A 30 0.91 0.09 -2.17
C TYR A 30 0.98 1.15 -3.27
N CYS A 31 1.99 1.12 -4.15
CA CYS A 31 2.17 2.13 -5.19
C CYS A 31 1.11 2.04 -6.30
N ASP A 32 0.95 0.87 -6.95
CA ASP A 32 0.08 0.71 -8.12
C ASP A 32 -1.42 0.86 -7.79
N TRP A 33 -1.83 0.56 -6.55
CA TRP A 33 -3.24 0.56 -6.14
C TRP A 33 -3.57 1.54 -5.00
N PHE A 34 -2.97 1.42 -3.81
CA PHE A 34 -3.35 2.29 -2.68
C PHE A 34 -3.05 3.76 -2.94
N VAL A 35 -1.84 4.11 -3.39
CA VAL A 35 -1.45 5.50 -3.66
C VAL A 35 -2.30 6.09 -4.79
N GLU A 36 -2.59 5.34 -5.85
CA GLU A 36 -3.47 5.78 -6.93
C GLU A 36 -4.92 6.01 -6.46
N ALA A 37 -5.46 5.15 -5.59
CA ALA A 37 -6.79 5.32 -5.01
C ALA A 37 -6.84 6.51 -4.04
N ALA A 38 -5.83 6.65 -3.15
CA ALA A 38 -5.78 7.71 -2.13
C ALA A 38 -5.79 9.12 -2.73
N LYS A 39 -5.36 9.31 -3.98
CA LYS A 39 -5.43 10.60 -4.70
C LYS A 39 -6.84 11.19 -4.71
N THR A 40 -7.90 10.38 -4.81
CA THR A 40 -9.27 10.92 -4.83
C THR A 40 -9.69 11.55 -3.50
N ASP A 41 -9.20 11.01 -2.38
CA ASP A 41 -9.49 11.55 -1.04
C ASP A 41 -8.51 12.68 -0.67
N ILE A 42 -7.24 12.62 -1.11
CA ILE A 42 -6.21 13.65 -0.82
C ILE A 42 -6.48 14.96 -1.57
N PHE A 43 -6.97 14.87 -2.81
CA PHE A 43 -7.30 16.02 -3.67
C PHE A 43 -8.81 16.35 -3.70
N GLY A 44 -9.62 15.65 -2.91
CA GLY A 44 -11.05 15.95 -2.73
C GLY A 44 -11.31 17.01 -1.65
N ASP A 45 -12.55 17.47 -1.58
CA ASP A 45 -12.98 18.54 -0.65
C ASP A 45 -13.20 18.06 0.79
N ASP A 46 -13.46 16.75 1.00
CA ASP A 46 -13.73 16.14 2.30
C ASP A 46 -12.45 16.06 3.16
N GLN A 47 -12.33 16.98 4.12
CA GLN A 47 -11.18 17.08 5.02
C GLN A 47 -11.04 15.91 5.99
N LEU A 48 -12.11 15.16 6.30
CA LEU A 48 -12.03 13.98 7.15
C LEU A 48 -11.43 12.80 6.38
N ARG A 49 -11.90 12.57 5.15
CA ARG A 49 -11.32 11.57 4.24
C ARG A 49 -9.85 11.86 3.93
N LYS A 50 -9.53 13.12 3.60
CA LYS A 50 -8.15 13.56 3.37
C LYS A 50 -7.22 13.23 4.55
N LYS A 51 -7.65 13.55 5.78
CA LYS A 51 -6.89 13.24 6.99
C LYS A 51 -6.74 11.73 7.22
N ALA A 52 -7.80 10.95 7.00
CA ALA A 52 -7.74 9.50 7.13
C ALA A 52 -6.77 8.87 6.11
N ALA A 53 -6.85 9.27 4.84
CA ALA A 53 -5.95 8.79 3.78
C ALA A 53 -4.49 9.11 4.07
N LEU A 54 -4.18 10.34 4.50
CA LEU A 54 -2.82 10.74 4.89
C LEU A 54 -2.32 9.99 6.12
N ALA A 55 -3.14 9.83 7.17
CA ALA A 55 -2.75 9.06 8.35
C ALA A 55 -2.47 7.58 8.03
N THR A 56 -3.23 6.96 7.12
CA THR A 56 -2.94 5.62 6.61
C THR A 56 -1.66 5.59 5.77
N MET A 57 -1.44 6.59 4.93
CA MET A 57 -0.23 6.73 4.10
C MET A 57 1.03 6.85 4.96
N ASP A 58 1.03 7.71 5.97
CA ASP A 58 2.12 7.90 6.93
C ASP A 58 2.41 6.61 7.71
N HIS A 59 1.36 5.95 8.20
CA HIS A 59 1.50 4.70 8.96
C HIS A 59 2.15 3.59 8.12
N VAL A 60 1.63 3.35 6.91
CA VAL A 60 2.15 2.30 6.02
C VAL A 60 3.57 2.64 5.53
N THR A 61 3.86 3.90 5.19
CA THR A 61 5.21 4.31 4.77
C THR A 61 6.21 4.11 5.91
N SER A 62 5.87 4.51 7.14
CA SER A 62 6.70 4.30 8.32
C SER A 62 7.01 2.80 8.52
N ALA A 63 6.01 1.92 8.37
CA ALA A 63 6.21 0.47 8.45
C ALA A 63 7.11 -0.07 7.32
N VAL A 64 6.92 0.38 6.08
CA VAL A 64 7.75 0.00 4.92
C VAL A 64 9.21 0.39 5.14
N LEU A 65 9.51 1.62 5.57
CA LEU A 65 10.88 2.06 5.81
C LEU A 65 11.56 1.20 6.90
N ARG A 66 10.84 0.87 7.99
CA ARG A 66 11.33 0.00 9.08
C ARG A 66 11.59 -1.45 8.64
N LEU A 67 10.82 -1.97 7.68
CA LEU A 67 11.05 -3.32 7.11
C LEU A 67 12.19 -3.34 6.11
N LEU A 68 12.38 -2.25 5.35
CA LEU A 68 13.37 -2.14 4.28
C LEU A 68 14.77 -1.72 4.78
N HIS A 69 14.85 -1.11 5.97
CA HIS A 69 16.10 -0.60 6.55
C HIS A 69 17.26 -1.62 6.57
N PRO A 70 17.08 -2.91 6.95
CA PRO A 70 18.16 -3.90 6.91
C PRO A 70 18.77 -4.15 5.51
N PHE A 71 18.05 -3.79 4.44
CA PHE A 71 18.49 -3.96 3.06
C PHE A 71 18.99 -2.66 2.42
N MET A 72 18.43 -1.51 2.83
CA MET A 72 18.67 -0.20 2.20
C MET A 72 18.83 0.91 3.26
N PRO A 73 19.81 0.82 4.17
CA PRO A 73 19.85 1.64 5.39
C PRO A 73 19.96 3.14 5.11
N HIS A 74 20.84 3.56 4.20
CA HIS A 74 21.11 4.99 3.96
C HIS A 74 19.89 5.76 3.43
N ILE A 75 19.21 5.23 2.41
CA ILE A 75 18.05 5.90 1.80
C ILE A 75 16.81 5.81 2.70
N THR A 76 16.65 4.74 3.48
CA THR A 76 15.54 4.63 4.44
C THR A 76 15.72 5.58 5.63
N GLU A 77 16.96 5.80 6.11
CA GLU A 77 17.28 6.81 7.13
C GLU A 77 17.03 8.25 6.64
N GLU A 78 17.43 8.57 5.40
CA GLU A 78 17.18 9.86 4.77
C GLU A 78 15.68 10.13 4.63
N LEU A 79 14.92 9.18 4.07
CA LEU A 79 13.46 9.28 3.95
C LEU A 79 12.77 9.38 5.32
N TRP A 80 13.20 8.58 6.31
CA TRP A 80 12.66 8.62 7.67
C TRP A 80 12.78 9.99 8.33
N THR A 81 13.93 10.65 8.11
CA THR A 81 14.19 12.01 8.59
C THR A 81 13.40 13.06 7.80
N LEU A 82 13.41 13.00 6.47
CA LEU A 82 12.71 13.96 5.60
C LEU A 82 11.18 13.92 5.75
N MET A 83 10.62 12.74 6.01
CA MET A 83 9.17 12.54 6.24
C MET A 83 8.75 12.82 7.70
N GLY A 84 9.68 13.17 8.58
CA GLY A 84 9.37 13.57 9.96
C GLY A 84 8.93 12.43 10.88
N PHE A 85 9.21 11.17 10.53
CA PHE A 85 8.90 10.02 11.40
C PHE A 85 9.83 9.91 12.61
N ALA A 86 11.02 10.50 12.52
CA ALA A 86 11.94 10.64 13.65
C ALA A 86 11.37 11.58 14.73
N LYS A 87 10.85 11.02 15.83
CA LYS A 87 10.33 11.79 17.00
C LYS A 87 11.33 12.80 17.57
N ASN A 88 12.63 12.49 17.49
CA ASN A 88 13.75 13.34 17.85
C ASN A 88 14.86 13.17 16.81
N LYS A 89 15.62 14.24 16.51
CA LYS A 89 16.70 14.24 15.50
C LYS A 89 17.85 13.24 15.71
N ASN A 90 17.91 12.58 16.86
CA ASN A 90 18.99 11.68 17.26
C ASN A 90 18.53 10.20 17.33
N VAL A 91 17.33 9.86 16.85
CA VAL A 91 16.82 8.49 16.82
C VAL A 91 16.99 7.93 15.41
N PHE A 92 18.07 7.18 15.20
CA PHE A 92 18.30 6.41 13.98
C PHE A 92 17.26 5.31 13.82
N LEU A 93 16.94 4.97 12.57
CA LEU A 93 15.97 3.94 12.21
C LEU A 93 16.40 2.55 12.69
N ASP A 94 17.72 2.28 12.77
CA ASP A 94 18.34 1.09 13.38
C ASP A 94 17.77 0.71 14.76
N PHE A 95 17.39 1.70 15.57
CA PHE A 95 16.92 1.49 16.95
C PHE A 95 15.39 1.52 17.08
N VAL A 96 14.66 1.64 15.97
CA VAL A 96 13.20 1.56 15.94
C VAL A 96 12.80 0.09 15.82
N PRO A 97 11.85 -0.42 16.62
CA PRO A 97 11.39 -1.81 16.48
C PRO A 97 10.79 -2.07 15.08
N LEU A 98 10.76 -3.32 14.64
CA LEU A 98 10.00 -3.71 13.44
C LEU A 98 8.49 -3.40 13.62
N PRO A 99 7.73 -3.17 12.54
CA PRO A 99 6.29 -2.98 12.63
C PRO A 99 5.60 -4.29 12.99
N ALA A 100 4.75 -4.26 14.02
CA ALA A 100 3.87 -5.36 14.37
C ALA A 100 2.55 -5.27 13.61
N ARG A 101 1.84 -6.39 13.50
CA ARG A 101 0.45 -6.44 13.01
C ARG A 101 -0.46 -5.56 13.87
N ILE A 102 -1.23 -4.70 13.22
CA ILE A 102 -2.28 -3.90 13.87
C ILE A 102 -3.52 -4.78 14.08
N ASP A 103 -4.11 -4.69 15.27
CA ASP A 103 -5.49 -5.11 15.49
C ASP A 103 -6.45 -4.02 14.99
N LEU A 104 -7.29 -4.36 14.01
CA LEU A 104 -8.33 -3.48 13.47
C LEU A 104 -9.65 -3.57 14.26
N GLY A 105 -9.72 -4.42 15.29
CA GLY A 105 -10.85 -4.63 16.20
C GLY A 105 -12.01 -5.44 15.61
N ASP A 106 -12.32 -5.23 14.34
CA ASP A 106 -13.43 -5.87 13.63
C ASP A 106 -12.91 -6.65 12.41
N GLU A 107 -12.57 -7.92 12.62
CA GLU A 107 -12.05 -8.79 11.55
C GLU A 107 -13.03 -9.00 10.40
N GLU A 108 -14.33 -9.11 10.67
CA GLU A 108 -15.34 -9.34 9.63
C GLU A 108 -15.53 -8.11 8.76
N ARG A 109 -15.47 -6.91 9.35
CA ARG A 109 -15.39 -5.66 8.60
C ARG A 109 -14.11 -5.56 7.79
N ALA A 110 -12.96 -6.01 8.31
CA ALA A 110 -11.70 -6.04 7.57
C ALA A 110 -11.77 -7.00 6.35
N LYS A 111 -12.27 -8.23 6.53
CA LYS A 111 -12.52 -9.21 5.45
C LYS A 111 -13.51 -8.68 4.41
N THR A 112 -14.57 -8.00 4.86
CA THR A 112 -15.57 -7.37 3.98
C THR A 112 -14.96 -6.22 3.18
N ALA A 113 -14.14 -5.37 3.82
CA ALA A 113 -13.42 -4.29 3.14
C ALA A 113 -12.44 -4.84 2.09
N GLN A 114 -11.63 -5.84 2.45
CA GLN A 114 -10.70 -6.50 1.53
C GLN A 114 -11.43 -7.09 0.31
N SER A 115 -12.56 -7.77 0.52
CA SER A 115 -13.38 -8.34 -0.55
C SER A 115 -13.92 -7.26 -1.50
N ARG A 116 -14.39 -6.13 -0.96
CA ARG A 116 -14.86 -4.99 -1.78
C ARG A 116 -13.73 -4.34 -2.56
N VAL A 117 -12.56 -4.16 -1.97
CA VAL A 117 -11.37 -3.62 -2.63
C VAL A 117 -10.90 -4.53 -3.77
N ARG A 118 -10.81 -5.85 -3.55
CA ARG A 118 -10.51 -6.84 -4.60
C ARG A 118 -11.49 -6.76 -5.79
N GLY A 119 -12.79 -6.62 -5.51
CA GLY A 119 -13.80 -6.43 -6.55
C GLY A 119 -13.62 -5.14 -7.37
N ILE A 120 -13.22 -4.04 -6.72
CA ILE A 120 -12.89 -2.78 -7.42
C ILE A 120 -11.65 -2.94 -8.31
N TYR A 121 -10.60 -3.60 -7.83
CA TYR A 121 -9.37 -3.79 -8.60
C TYR A 121 -9.61 -4.67 -9.83
N ALA A 122 -10.33 -5.78 -9.67
CA ALA A 122 -10.72 -6.66 -10.78
C ALA A 122 -11.55 -5.91 -11.85
N LEU A 123 -12.47 -5.02 -11.44
CA LEU A 123 -13.22 -4.18 -12.36
C LEU A 123 -12.34 -3.17 -13.10
N VAL A 124 -11.40 -2.51 -12.41
CA VAL A 124 -10.47 -1.56 -13.03
C VAL A 124 -9.55 -2.28 -14.03
N GLU A 125 -9.08 -3.47 -13.70
CA GLU A 125 -8.26 -4.31 -14.57
C GLU A 125 -9.03 -4.77 -15.81
N ALA A 126 -10.25 -5.31 -15.65
CA ALA A 126 -11.13 -5.62 -16.78
C ALA A 126 -11.37 -4.41 -17.69
N GLY A 127 -11.58 -3.22 -17.11
CA GLY A 127 -11.71 -1.96 -17.85
C GLY A 127 -10.43 -1.54 -18.58
N ARG A 128 -9.24 -1.81 -18.02
CA ARG A 128 -7.94 -1.58 -18.67
C ARG A 128 -7.75 -2.54 -19.86
N ASN A 129 -8.10 -3.82 -19.70
CA ASN A 129 -7.98 -4.86 -20.73
C ASN A 129 -8.90 -4.58 -21.93
N LEU A 130 -10.20 -4.37 -21.69
CA LEU A 130 -11.16 -4.01 -22.74
C LEU A 130 -10.74 -2.75 -23.54
N ARG A 131 -10.15 -1.77 -22.86
CA ARG A 131 -9.64 -0.54 -23.52
C ARG A 131 -8.40 -0.82 -24.38
N ALA A 132 -7.57 -1.79 -23.99
CA ALA A 132 -6.40 -2.21 -24.76
C ALA A 132 -6.81 -3.00 -26.01
N GLU A 133 -7.75 -3.94 -25.87
CA GLU A 133 -8.35 -4.72 -26.97
C GLU A 133 -9.04 -3.81 -28.02
N ALA A 134 -9.81 -2.83 -27.57
CA ALA A 134 -10.46 -1.85 -28.44
C ALA A 134 -9.49 -0.85 -29.13
N GLY A 135 -8.17 -0.99 -28.92
CA GLY A 135 -7.14 -0.10 -29.48
C GLY A 135 -7.15 1.34 -28.93
N ARG A 136 -7.96 1.64 -27.90
CA ARG A 136 -8.22 3.02 -27.41
C ARG A 136 -7.16 3.50 -26.41
N ARG A 137 -5.88 3.43 -26.81
CA ARG A 137 -4.72 3.78 -25.97
C ARG A 137 -4.49 5.29 -25.74
N ARG A 138 -5.22 6.19 -26.43
CA ARG A 138 -5.09 7.65 -26.24
C ARG A 138 -5.35 8.05 -24.78
N ARG A 139 -4.44 8.83 -24.16
CA ARG A 139 -4.64 9.39 -22.81
C ARG A 139 -5.88 10.30 -22.78
N GLY A 140 -6.62 10.29 -21.67
CA GLY A 140 -7.85 11.05 -21.50
C GLY A 140 -9.11 10.49 -22.19
N PHE A 141 -9.02 9.39 -22.95
CA PHE A 141 -10.19 8.75 -23.54
C PHE A 141 -11.10 8.17 -22.45
N ARG A 142 -12.35 8.67 -22.36
CA ARG A 142 -13.38 8.17 -21.43
C ARG A 142 -14.17 7.06 -22.10
N MET A 143 -14.21 5.89 -21.47
CA MET A 143 -15.05 4.75 -21.88
C MET A 143 -16.22 4.63 -20.89
N ARG A 144 -17.44 4.41 -21.40
CA ARG A 144 -18.58 4.02 -20.56
C ARG A 144 -18.61 2.50 -20.50
N VAL A 145 -18.63 1.94 -19.29
CA VAL A 145 -18.74 0.50 -19.02
C VAL A 145 -20.06 0.28 -18.32
N LEU A 146 -20.77 -0.79 -18.68
CA LEU A 146 -22.06 -1.15 -18.12
C LEU A 146 -21.86 -2.40 -17.25
N LEU A 147 -22.02 -2.24 -15.94
CA LEU A 147 -21.99 -3.34 -14.99
C LEU A 147 -23.34 -4.05 -15.02
N LEU A 148 -23.37 -5.25 -15.59
CA LEU A 148 -24.50 -6.16 -15.46
C LEU A 148 -24.27 -7.01 -14.21
N ALA A 149 -25.15 -6.87 -13.22
CA ALA A 149 -25.20 -7.82 -12.12
C ALA A 149 -25.71 -9.16 -12.67
N GLY A 150 -24.82 -10.16 -12.75
CA GLY A 150 -25.24 -11.54 -12.95
C GLY A 150 -26.12 -11.98 -11.79
N CYS A 151 -27.17 -12.75 -12.10
CA CYS A 151 -28.01 -13.41 -11.09
C CYS A 151 -27.22 -14.47 -10.31
#